data_AF-A0A0Q4F933-F1
#
_entry.id   AF-A0A0Q4F933-F1
#
_cell.length_a   1.000
_cell.length_b   1.000
_cell.length_c   1.000
_cell.angle_alpha   90.00
_cell.angle_beta   90.00
_cell.angle_gamma   90.00
#
_symmetry.space_group_name_H-M   'P 1'
#
loop_
_entity.id
_entity.type
_entity.pdbx_description
1 polymer ?
#
loop_
_entity_poly.entity_id
_entity_poly.type
_entity_poly.pdbx_seq_one_letter_code
_entity_poly.pdbx_strand_id
1 'polypeptide(L)'
;MDVAAYDGDVTIDDLLTASALIEAGESPRAVLEGSLLARQIGQDASARRFSQWGLSTVVDENTGTPVISPELFAELHRLAGLDATWPVGNAGLIHVYGYLLSTVSTPYGLKRDRWVNGDVARAFGLEPSVFTPWFGPASATTPLHRLAVALSPLFNAPGQAHGVEFVMHESSDRIVATTVLVRHPGSGHSALLYAVDAKLLTAFPFEITAASIASLQTESPRLRYNAVVDAPRQPLDSRRVLLDATSDPE
;
A
#
# COMPACT_ATOMS: atom_id res chain seq x y z
N MET A 1 10.51 6.21 -33.68
CA MET A 1 11.08 7.23 -32.79
C MET A 1 11.65 6.45 -31.63
N ASP A 2 12.97 6.25 -31.66
CA ASP A 2 13.69 5.35 -30.76
C ASP A 2 13.66 5.94 -29.35
N VAL A 3 13.04 5.23 -28.41
CA VAL A 3 13.12 5.56 -26.99
C VAL A 3 14.44 4.98 -26.51
N ALA A 4 15.45 5.83 -26.36
CA ALA A 4 16.73 5.44 -25.81
C ALA A 4 16.51 4.63 -24.52
N ALA A 5 17.02 3.39 -24.52
CA ALA A 5 17.05 2.55 -23.34
C ALA A 5 17.86 3.28 -22.27
N TYR A 6 17.19 3.77 -21.25
CA TYR A 6 17.83 4.29 -20.05
C TYR A 6 18.42 3.08 -19.31
N ASP A 7 19.73 2.88 -19.51
CA ASP A 7 20.52 1.72 -19.06
C ASP A 7 21.31 2.03 -17.76
N GLY A 8 20.81 2.99 -16.97
CA GLY A 8 21.31 3.24 -15.62
C GLY A 8 20.52 2.40 -14.62
N ASP A 9 21.23 1.66 -13.75
CA ASP A 9 20.64 1.03 -12.58
C ASP A 9 20.00 2.13 -11.72
N VAL A 10 18.67 2.24 -11.78
CA VAL A 10 17.94 3.14 -10.88
C VAL A 10 18.00 2.52 -9.49
N THR A 11 18.42 3.31 -8.51
CA THR A 11 18.65 2.82 -7.14
C THR A 11 17.78 3.54 -6.12
N ILE A 12 17.92 3.14 -4.85
CA ILE A 12 17.35 3.88 -3.73
C ILE A 12 17.88 5.33 -3.67
N ASP A 13 19.11 5.60 -4.11
CA ASP A 13 19.70 6.94 -4.05
C ASP A 13 18.99 7.92 -4.99
N ASP A 14 18.51 7.45 -6.15
CA ASP A 14 17.71 8.27 -7.06
C ASP A 14 16.37 8.65 -6.42
N LEU A 15 15.75 7.71 -5.70
CA LEU A 15 14.51 7.95 -4.97
C LEU A 15 14.72 8.96 -3.83
N LEU A 16 15.80 8.81 -3.06
CA LEU A 16 16.15 9.71 -1.97
C LEU A 16 16.42 11.12 -2.51
N THR A 17 17.14 11.22 -3.63
CA THR A 17 17.42 12.48 -4.31
C THR A 17 16.14 13.16 -4.78
N ALA A 18 15.24 12.41 -5.42
CA ALA A 18 13.94 12.93 -5.86
C ALA A 18 13.11 13.44 -4.67
N SER A 19 13.05 12.70 -3.56
CA SER A 19 12.40 13.15 -2.33
C SER A 19 12.98 14.45 -1.80
N ALA A 20 14.32 14.55 -1.71
CA ALA A 20 14.99 15.71 -1.17
C ALA A 20 14.77 16.97 -2.03
N LEU A 21 14.77 16.83 -3.36
CA LEU A 21 14.48 17.94 -4.27
C LEU A 21 13.05 18.46 -4.08
N ILE A 22 12.07 17.55 -4.03
CA ILE A 22 10.66 17.92 -3.80
C ILE A 22 10.48 18.62 -2.45
N GLU A 23 11.12 18.10 -1.40
CA GLU A 23 11.10 18.71 -0.06
C GLU A 23 11.77 20.09 -0.03
N ALA A 24 12.82 20.29 -0.82
CA ALA A 24 13.46 21.59 -1.01
C ALA A 24 12.63 22.60 -1.83
N GLY A 25 11.45 22.20 -2.31
CA GLY A 25 10.51 23.05 -3.04
C GLY A 25 10.59 22.95 -4.56
N GLU A 26 11.39 22.02 -5.10
CA GLU A 26 11.38 21.75 -6.54
C GLU A 26 10.03 21.17 -6.97
N SER A 27 9.61 21.50 -8.18
CA SER A 27 8.33 21.03 -8.71
C SER A 27 8.32 19.50 -8.82
N PRO A 28 7.31 18.80 -8.24
CA PRO A 28 7.16 17.35 -8.41
C PRO A 28 7.11 16.93 -9.88
N ARG A 29 6.55 17.77 -10.76
CA ARG A 29 6.54 17.52 -12.20
C ARG A 29 7.95 17.48 -12.77
N ALA A 30 8.77 18.49 -12.48
CA ALA A 30 10.13 18.58 -13.00
C ALA A 30 11.00 17.43 -12.49
N VAL A 31 10.83 17.06 -11.21
CA VAL A 31 11.58 15.96 -10.58
C VAL A 31 11.17 14.60 -11.15
N LEU A 32 9.87 14.38 -11.42
CA LEU A 32 9.37 13.09 -11.88
C LEU A 32 9.42 12.91 -13.40
N GLU A 33 9.56 13.98 -14.19
CA GLU A 33 9.61 13.90 -15.64
C GLU A 33 10.73 12.96 -16.13
N GLY A 34 10.38 11.98 -16.97
CA GLY A 34 11.33 10.98 -17.46
C GLY A 34 11.80 9.92 -16.44
N SER A 35 11.45 10.06 -15.16
CA SER A 35 11.87 9.14 -14.09
C SER A 35 11.31 7.71 -14.27
N LEU A 36 11.93 6.74 -13.58
CA LEU A 36 11.39 5.37 -13.50
C LEU A 36 9.98 5.35 -12.92
N LEU A 37 9.71 6.13 -11.86
CA LEU A 37 8.39 6.16 -11.23
C LEU A 37 7.32 6.68 -12.20
N ALA A 38 7.60 7.76 -12.94
CA ALA A 38 6.65 8.27 -13.94
C ALA A 38 6.36 7.24 -15.03
N ARG A 39 7.39 6.52 -15.51
CA ARG A 39 7.20 5.41 -16.47
C ARG A 39 6.34 4.29 -15.91
N GLN A 40 6.58 3.87 -14.67
CA GLN A 40 5.82 2.78 -14.03
C GLN A 40 4.37 3.16 -13.73
N ILE A 41 4.13 4.40 -13.26
CA ILE A 41 2.77 4.93 -13.10
C ILE A 41 2.03 4.94 -14.44
N GLY A 42 2.69 5.39 -15.52
CA GLY A 42 2.13 5.36 -16.86
C GLY A 42 1.82 3.93 -17.36
N GLN A 43 2.70 2.97 -17.08
CA GLN A 43 2.47 1.55 -17.38
C GLN A 43 1.24 1.02 -16.64
N ASP A 44 1.12 1.28 -15.33
CA ASP A 44 -0.03 0.84 -14.53
C ASP A 44 -1.34 1.49 -14.95
N ALA A 45 -1.30 2.76 -15.35
CA ALA A 45 -2.43 3.47 -15.91
C ALA A 45 -2.89 2.83 -17.23
N SER A 46 -1.95 2.58 -18.15
CA SER A 46 -2.25 1.94 -19.44
C SER A 46 -2.84 0.54 -19.28
N ALA A 47 -2.39 -0.20 -18.26
CA ALA A 47 -2.89 -1.53 -17.90
C ALA A 47 -4.14 -1.50 -17.00
N ARG A 48 -4.68 -0.32 -16.69
CA ARG A 48 -5.86 -0.10 -15.82
C ARG A 48 -5.74 -0.74 -14.42
N ARG A 49 -4.52 -0.88 -13.90
CA ARG A 49 -4.26 -1.58 -12.63
C ARG A 49 -4.76 -0.82 -11.41
N PHE A 50 -4.84 0.51 -11.48
CA PHE A 50 -5.39 1.34 -10.41
C PHE A 50 -6.86 1.02 -10.09
N SER A 51 -7.61 0.40 -11.02
CA SER A 51 -8.99 -0.03 -10.79
C SER A 51 -9.13 -1.12 -9.72
N GLN A 52 -8.04 -1.80 -9.34
CA GLN A 52 -8.03 -2.81 -8.28
C GLN A 52 -7.90 -2.18 -6.88
N TRP A 53 -7.60 -0.88 -6.81
CA TRP A 53 -7.30 -0.16 -5.58
C TRP A 53 -8.46 0.74 -5.16
N GLY A 54 -8.66 0.85 -3.85
CA GLY A 54 -9.71 1.67 -3.25
C GLY A 54 -9.33 3.14 -3.18
N LEU A 55 -10.08 3.90 -2.37
CA LEU A 55 -9.77 5.30 -2.08
C LEU A 55 -9.08 5.41 -0.73
N SER A 56 -8.09 6.31 -0.66
CA SER A 56 -7.39 6.62 0.57
C SER A 56 -7.22 8.12 0.72
N THR A 57 -7.21 8.60 1.96
CA THR A 57 -6.70 9.93 2.28
C THR A 57 -5.19 9.90 2.41
N VAL A 58 -4.51 11.00 2.08
CA VAL A 58 -3.08 11.19 2.37
C VAL A 58 -2.81 11.60 3.81
N VAL A 59 -3.84 11.98 4.56
CA VAL A 59 -3.71 12.37 5.97
C VAL A 59 -3.46 11.12 6.80
N ASP A 60 -2.33 11.07 7.49
CA ASP A 60 -1.97 9.95 8.35
C ASP A 60 -2.81 9.95 9.63
N GLU A 61 -3.40 8.80 9.96
CA GLU A 61 -4.28 8.64 11.13
C GLU A 61 -3.60 8.93 12.47
N ASN A 62 -2.27 8.78 12.58
CA ASN A 62 -1.56 8.94 13.86
C ASN A 62 -1.09 10.37 14.08
N THR A 63 -0.68 11.03 13.01
CA THR A 63 -0.10 12.39 13.06
C THR A 63 -1.12 13.48 12.71
N GLY A 64 -2.20 13.13 12.01
CA GLY A 64 -3.18 14.09 11.50
C GLY A 64 -2.63 14.98 10.38
N THR A 65 -1.44 14.69 9.86
CA THR A 65 -0.78 15.47 8.81
C THR A 65 -0.70 14.70 7.48
N PRO A 66 -0.67 15.40 6.33
CA PRO A 66 -0.47 14.75 5.04
C PRO A 66 0.91 14.09 4.93
N VAL A 67 0.95 12.87 4.41
CA VAL A 67 2.21 12.12 4.14
C VAL A 67 2.93 12.55 2.87
N ILE A 68 2.24 13.25 1.97
CA ILE A 68 2.79 13.88 0.77
C ILE A 68 2.15 15.25 0.59
N SER A 69 2.79 16.17 -0.14
CA SER A 69 2.24 17.50 -0.39
C SER A 69 1.06 17.48 -1.39
N PRO A 70 0.21 18.52 -1.42
CA PRO A 70 -0.83 18.68 -2.45
C PRO A 70 -0.30 18.63 -3.88
N GLU A 71 0.86 19.22 -4.13
CA GLU A 71 1.49 19.30 -5.45
C GLU A 71 1.96 17.92 -5.90
N LEU A 72 2.60 17.16 -5.00
CA LEU A 72 3.03 15.79 -5.30
C LEU A 72 1.80 14.88 -5.53
N PHE A 73 0.77 15.00 -4.70
CA PHE A 73 -0.49 14.28 -4.89
C PHE A 73 -1.11 14.57 -6.26
N ALA A 74 -1.20 15.83 -6.66
CA ALA A 74 -1.78 16.23 -7.93
C ALA A 74 -0.96 15.68 -9.11
N GLU A 75 0.37 15.74 -9.01
CA GLU A 75 1.24 15.23 -10.09
C GLU A 75 1.16 13.70 -10.23
N LEU A 76 1.11 12.94 -9.13
CA LEU A 76 0.94 11.48 -9.18
C LEU A 76 -0.38 11.08 -9.86
N HIS A 77 -1.48 11.76 -9.54
CA HIS A 77 -2.78 11.50 -10.16
C HIS A 77 -2.82 11.93 -11.63
N ARG A 78 -2.17 13.05 -11.97
CA ARG A 78 -2.00 13.49 -13.36
C ARG A 78 -1.24 12.46 -14.20
N LEU A 79 -0.12 11.93 -13.69
CA LEU A 79 0.65 10.90 -14.37
C LEU A 79 -0.16 9.62 -14.60
N ALA A 80 -1.06 9.29 -13.68
CA ALA A 80 -1.94 8.14 -13.80
C ALA A 80 -3.19 8.38 -14.66
N GLY A 81 -3.48 9.63 -15.03
CA GLY A 81 -4.72 10.01 -15.71
C GLY A 81 -5.97 9.73 -14.87
N LEU A 82 -5.87 9.90 -13.55
CA LEU A 82 -6.98 9.67 -12.62
C LEU A 82 -7.47 11.00 -12.04
N ASP A 83 -8.78 11.17 -12.01
CA ASP A 83 -9.41 12.28 -11.28
C ASP A 83 -9.35 12.00 -9.77
N ALA A 84 -8.97 13.01 -8.99
CA ALA A 84 -8.94 12.95 -7.54
C ALA A 84 -9.10 14.34 -6.93
N THR A 85 -9.68 14.39 -5.73
CA THR A 85 -9.87 15.64 -5.00
C THR A 85 -9.09 15.56 -3.70
N TRP A 86 -8.07 16.41 -3.57
CA TRP A 86 -7.27 16.49 -2.34
C TRP A 86 -8.18 16.60 -1.09
N PRO A 87 -7.92 15.85 0.00
CA PRO A 87 -6.77 14.96 0.23
C PRO A 87 -7.02 13.48 -0.13
N VAL A 88 -8.08 13.17 -0.90
CA VAL A 88 -8.53 11.80 -1.16
C VAL A 88 -8.27 11.41 -2.61
N GLY A 89 -7.64 10.24 -2.82
CA GLY A 89 -7.34 9.73 -4.15
C GLY A 89 -7.16 8.22 -4.18
N ASN A 90 -6.57 7.70 -5.25
CA ASN A 90 -6.39 6.25 -5.42
C ASN A 90 -5.37 5.71 -4.40
N ALA A 91 -5.75 4.66 -3.67
CA ALA A 91 -4.92 4.08 -2.63
C ALA A 91 -3.62 3.49 -3.16
N GLY A 92 -3.62 2.90 -4.36
CA GLY A 92 -2.42 2.38 -5.00
C GLY A 92 -1.41 3.48 -5.31
N LEU A 93 -1.87 4.63 -5.80
CA LEU A 93 -1.01 5.81 -5.98
C LEU A 93 -0.44 6.31 -4.66
N ILE A 94 -1.29 6.48 -3.65
CA ILE A 94 -0.87 7.08 -2.38
C ILE A 94 0.07 6.15 -1.62
N HIS A 95 -0.35 4.90 -1.37
CA HIS A 95 0.36 3.96 -0.51
C HIS A 95 1.58 3.34 -1.19
N VAL A 96 1.55 3.11 -2.50
CA VAL A 96 2.70 2.52 -3.21
C VAL A 96 3.64 3.62 -3.68
N TYR A 97 3.19 4.48 -4.59
CA TYR A 97 4.07 5.48 -5.22
C TYR A 97 4.33 6.70 -4.32
N GLY A 98 3.30 7.23 -3.67
CA GLY A 98 3.43 8.40 -2.79
C GLY A 98 4.32 8.15 -1.59
N TYR A 99 4.20 6.98 -0.96
CA TYR A 99 5.01 6.64 0.21
C TYR A 99 6.49 6.49 -0.10
N LEU A 100 6.86 6.04 -1.31
CA LEU A 100 8.27 5.99 -1.73
C LEU A 100 8.90 7.39 -1.69
N LEU A 101 8.12 8.44 -1.97
CA LEU A 101 8.58 9.83 -2.01
C LEU A 101 8.39 10.59 -0.68
N SER A 102 7.59 10.05 0.25
CA SER A 102 7.28 10.66 1.54
C SER A 102 8.52 10.77 2.45
N THR A 103 8.84 11.98 2.90
CA THR A 103 9.88 12.25 3.92
C THR A 103 9.31 12.31 5.35
N VAL A 104 7.98 12.25 5.50
CA VAL A 104 7.31 12.32 6.79
C VAL A 104 7.67 11.12 7.66
N SER A 105 8.26 11.41 8.83
CA SER A 105 8.51 10.42 9.88
C SER A 105 7.24 10.16 10.67
N THR A 106 6.99 8.87 10.96
CA THR A 106 5.90 8.43 11.82
C THR A 106 6.48 7.71 13.04
N PRO A 107 5.67 7.40 14.08
CA PRO A 107 6.13 6.58 15.20
C PRO A 107 6.71 5.21 14.79
N TYR A 108 6.43 4.76 13.55
CA TYR A 108 6.86 3.48 13.01
C TYR A 108 7.97 3.59 11.96
N GLY A 109 8.65 4.74 11.88
CA GLY A 109 9.66 5.03 10.85
C GLY A 109 9.09 5.79 9.65
N LEU A 110 9.83 5.81 8.53
CA LEU A 110 9.40 6.49 7.31
C LEU A 110 8.38 5.63 6.56
N LYS A 111 7.40 6.27 5.91
CA LYS A 111 6.41 5.53 5.10
C LYS A 111 7.04 4.69 3.99
N ARG A 112 8.15 5.15 3.40
CA ARG A 112 8.90 4.43 2.35
C ARG A 112 9.44 3.08 2.81
N ASP A 113 9.76 2.96 4.10
CA ASP A 113 10.39 1.77 4.71
C ASP A 113 9.54 0.52 4.50
N ARG A 114 8.22 0.68 4.36
CA ARG A 114 7.27 -0.38 4.03
C ARG A 114 7.67 -1.17 2.77
N TRP A 115 8.25 -0.49 1.79
CA TRP A 115 8.59 -1.07 0.50
C TRP A 115 10.08 -1.36 0.34
N VAL A 116 10.95 -0.55 0.94
CA VAL A 116 12.40 -0.66 0.72
C VAL A 116 13.10 -1.63 1.67
N ASN A 117 12.57 -1.87 2.88
CA ASN A 117 13.22 -2.76 3.86
C ASN A 117 12.95 -4.25 3.60
N GLY A 118 11.94 -4.56 2.77
CA GLY A 118 11.60 -5.91 2.34
C GLY A 118 10.83 -6.76 3.34
N ASP A 119 10.41 -6.21 4.48
CA ASP A 119 9.70 -6.97 5.52
C ASP A 119 8.34 -7.48 5.05
N VAL A 120 7.60 -6.67 4.29
CA VAL A 120 6.36 -7.13 3.65
C VAL A 120 6.70 -8.29 2.71
N ALA A 121 7.68 -8.18 1.82
CA ALA A 121 8.04 -9.27 0.91
C ALA A 121 8.41 -10.58 1.64
N ARG A 122 9.18 -10.48 2.74
CA ARG A 122 9.54 -11.65 3.57
C ARG A 122 8.34 -12.27 4.26
N ALA A 123 7.34 -11.48 4.66
CA ALA A 123 6.09 -12.01 5.21
C ALA A 123 5.32 -12.90 4.20
N PHE A 124 5.58 -12.74 2.90
CA PHE A 124 5.05 -13.59 1.82
C PHE A 124 6.05 -14.69 1.37
N GLY A 125 7.24 -14.76 1.97
CA GLY A 125 8.31 -15.66 1.52
C GLY A 125 8.94 -15.27 0.18
N LEU A 126 8.82 -13.99 -0.20
CA LEU A 126 9.34 -13.46 -1.46
C LEU A 126 10.72 -12.83 -1.28
N GLU A 127 11.39 -12.57 -2.40
CA GLU A 127 12.66 -11.82 -2.42
C GLU A 127 12.46 -10.41 -1.83
N PRO A 128 13.30 -9.95 -0.89
CA PRO A 128 13.10 -8.69 -0.16
C PRO A 128 12.87 -7.44 -1.02
N SER A 129 13.55 -7.32 -2.15
CA SER A 129 13.43 -6.18 -3.05
C SER A 129 12.25 -6.28 -4.02
N VAL A 130 11.46 -7.37 -4.03
CA VAL A 130 10.37 -7.58 -5.01
C VAL A 130 9.38 -6.42 -5.11
N PHE A 131 9.17 -5.61 -4.07
CA PHE A 131 8.25 -4.48 -4.12
C PHE A 131 8.93 -3.11 -4.37
N THR A 132 10.23 -3.07 -4.66
CA THR A 132 10.90 -1.82 -5.04
C THR A 132 10.68 -1.48 -6.52
N PRO A 133 10.76 -0.20 -6.91
CA PRO A 133 10.68 0.21 -8.32
C PRO A 133 11.73 -0.45 -9.22
N TRP A 134 12.94 -0.68 -8.71
CA TRP A 134 14.08 -1.21 -9.45
C TRP A 134 14.23 -2.73 -9.40
N PHE A 135 13.20 -3.45 -8.92
CA PHE A 135 13.24 -4.89 -8.89
C PHE A 135 13.15 -5.51 -10.30
N GLY A 136 14.17 -6.29 -10.65
CA GLY A 136 14.29 -6.94 -11.95
C GLY A 136 14.51 -5.93 -13.09
N PRO A 137 14.46 -6.39 -14.35
CA PRO A 137 14.54 -5.48 -15.49
C PRO A 137 13.42 -4.43 -15.41
N ALA A 138 13.74 -3.15 -15.60
CA ALA A 138 12.78 -2.04 -15.51
C ALA A 138 11.53 -2.21 -16.40
N SER A 139 11.59 -3.10 -17.39
CA SER A 139 10.52 -3.45 -18.33
C SER A 139 9.62 -4.61 -17.91
N ALA A 140 9.95 -5.37 -16.85
CA ALA A 140 9.27 -6.63 -16.57
C ALA A 140 7.90 -6.43 -15.89
N THR A 141 7.85 -5.73 -14.77
CA THR A 141 6.61 -5.42 -14.01
C THR A 141 6.81 -4.17 -13.13
N THR A 142 5.73 -3.61 -12.58
CA THR A 142 5.76 -2.46 -11.65
C THR A 142 5.60 -2.93 -10.20
N PRO A 143 6.03 -2.14 -9.19
CA PRO A 143 5.85 -2.48 -7.79
C PRO A 143 4.36 -2.62 -7.41
N LEU A 144 3.49 -1.74 -7.91
CA LEU A 144 2.04 -1.83 -7.68
C LEU A 144 1.45 -3.13 -8.23
N HIS A 145 1.87 -3.54 -9.43
CA HIS A 145 1.37 -4.78 -10.02
C HIS A 145 1.82 -6.00 -9.22
N ARG A 146 3.10 -6.08 -8.85
CA ARG A 146 3.63 -7.20 -8.06
C ARG A 146 2.94 -7.29 -6.70
N LEU A 147 2.72 -6.14 -6.05
CA LEU A 147 1.98 -6.09 -4.80
C LEU A 147 0.55 -6.59 -4.99
N ALA A 148 -0.19 -6.09 -5.99
CA ALA A 148 -1.55 -6.54 -6.26
C ALA A 148 -1.63 -8.06 -6.50
N VAL A 149 -0.70 -8.62 -7.28
CA VAL A 149 -0.62 -10.07 -7.52
C VAL A 149 -0.39 -10.87 -6.24
N ALA A 150 0.45 -10.36 -5.32
CA ALA A 150 0.68 -11.01 -4.03
C ALA A 150 -0.54 -10.91 -3.10
N LEU A 151 -1.24 -9.78 -3.10
CA LEU A 151 -2.37 -9.52 -2.19
C LEU A 151 -3.68 -10.19 -2.63
N SER A 152 -4.01 -10.16 -3.92
CA SER A 152 -5.34 -10.56 -4.42
C SER A 152 -5.76 -11.97 -4.00
N PRO A 153 -4.91 -13.03 -4.09
CA PRO A 153 -5.32 -14.37 -3.68
C PRO A 153 -5.77 -14.45 -2.22
N LEU A 154 -5.15 -13.65 -1.34
CA LEU A 154 -5.44 -13.65 0.10
C LEU A 154 -6.81 -13.06 0.43
N PHE A 155 -7.28 -12.10 -0.36
CA PHE A 155 -8.61 -11.53 -0.19
C PHE A 155 -9.69 -12.34 -0.91
N ASN A 156 -9.34 -13.01 -2.03
CA ASN A 156 -10.30 -13.80 -2.81
C ASN A 156 -10.65 -15.14 -2.13
N ALA A 157 -9.67 -15.79 -1.51
CA ALA A 157 -9.86 -17.10 -0.88
C ALA A 157 -8.92 -17.25 0.34
N PRO A 158 -9.10 -16.45 1.40
CA PRO A 158 -8.16 -16.41 2.52
C PRO A 158 -7.93 -17.77 3.18
N GLY A 159 -8.97 -18.59 3.34
CA GLY A 159 -8.86 -19.92 3.95
C GLY A 159 -8.12 -20.97 3.12
N GLN A 160 -7.81 -20.67 1.85
CA GLN A 160 -7.00 -21.54 0.98
C GLN A 160 -5.58 -21.02 0.80
N ALA A 161 -5.30 -19.80 1.26
CA ALA A 161 -4.01 -19.16 1.05
C ALA A 161 -3.01 -19.55 2.13
N HIS A 162 -1.80 -19.91 1.70
CA HIS A 162 -0.72 -20.24 2.60
C HIS A 162 -0.27 -19.02 3.43
N GLY A 163 0.00 -19.25 4.71
CA GLY A 163 0.51 -18.23 5.63
C GLY A 163 -0.53 -17.24 6.15
N VAL A 164 -1.82 -17.39 5.80
CA VAL A 164 -2.89 -16.59 6.43
C VAL A 164 -3.13 -17.11 7.86
N GLU A 165 -2.90 -16.25 8.85
CA GLU A 165 -3.08 -16.58 10.27
C GLU A 165 -4.33 -15.96 10.88
N PHE A 166 -4.85 -14.88 10.28
CA PHE A 166 -6.02 -14.17 10.79
C PHE A 166 -6.80 -13.47 9.67
N VAL A 167 -8.12 -13.50 9.77
CA VAL A 167 -9.03 -12.80 8.86
C VAL A 167 -10.18 -12.20 9.66
N MET A 168 -10.38 -10.89 9.53
CA MET A 168 -11.48 -10.17 10.15
C MET A 168 -12.20 -9.31 9.13
N HIS A 169 -13.53 -9.42 9.13
CA HIS A 169 -14.43 -8.53 8.41
C HIS A 169 -15.04 -7.54 9.39
N GLU A 170 -15.04 -6.28 8.99
CA GLU A 170 -15.81 -5.22 9.63
C GLU A 170 -16.75 -4.64 8.57
N SER A 171 -18.04 -4.54 8.87
CA SER A 171 -19.03 -4.21 7.85
C SER A 171 -20.12 -3.27 8.33
N SER A 172 -20.80 -2.67 7.36
CA SER A 172 -22.16 -2.12 7.48
C SER A 172 -23.05 -2.73 6.40
N ASP A 173 -24.25 -2.19 6.20
CA ASP A 173 -25.13 -2.53 5.08
C ASP A 173 -24.52 -2.28 3.69
N ARG A 174 -23.50 -1.44 3.58
CA ARG A 174 -22.94 -0.96 2.29
C ARG A 174 -21.46 -1.19 2.10
N ILE A 175 -20.72 -1.37 3.18
CA ILE A 175 -19.26 -1.36 3.18
C ILE A 175 -18.77 -2.63 3.86
N VAL A 176 -17.77 -3.28 3.28
CA VAL A 176 -17.05 -4.40 3.88
C VAL A 176 -15.56 -4.11 3.87
N ALA A 177 -15.00 -3.88 5.06
CA ALA A 177 -13.57 -3.83 5.28
C ALA A 177 -13.05 -5.22 5.67
N THR A 178 -11.93 -5.63 5.08
CA THR A 178 -11.27 -6.91 5.34
C THR A 178 -9.85 -6.67 5.81
N THR A 179 -9.53 -7.19 6.99
CA THR A 179 -8.17 -7.27 7.52
C THR A 179 -7.67 -8.71 7.41
N VAL A 180 -6.49 -8.89 6.84
CA VAL A 180 -5.81 -10.19 6.77
C VAL A 180 -4.42 -10.06 7.41
N LEU A 181 -4.07 -10.98 8.30
CA LEU A 181 -2.69 -11.09 8.81
C LEU A 181 -2.03 -12.31 8.17
N VAL A 182 -0.81 -12.10 7.68
CA VAL A 182 -0.02 -13.16 7.04
C VAL A 182 1.37 -13.29 7.62
N ARG A 183 1.87 -14.52 7.63
CA ARG A 183 3.23 -14.89 8.00
C ARG A 183 3.66 -16.11 7.17
N HIS A 184 4.71 -15.97 6.39
CA HIS A 184 5.33 -17.11 5.75
C HIS A 184 6.08 -17.95 6.81
N PRO A 185 5.89 -19.28 6.86
CA PRO A 185 6.59 -20.16 7.79
C PRO A 185 8.11 -19.95 7.76
N GLY A 186 8.72 -19.82 8.94
CA GLY A 186 10.18 -19.66 9.08
C GLY A 186 10.75 -18.31 8.64
N SER A 187 9.93 -17.37 8.14
CA SER A 187 10.44 -16.05 7.74
C SER A 187 10.78 -15.16 8.94
N GLY A 188 10.09 -15.33 10.08
CA GLY A 188 10.16 -14.40 11.21
C GLY A 188 9.46 -13.05 10.94
N HIS A 189 8.92 -12.83 9.75
CA HIS A 189 8.24 -11.60 9.35
C HIS A 189 6.75 -11.84 9.13
N SER A 190 5.94 -10.85 9.47
CA SER A 190 4.50 -10.87 9.29
C SER A 190 3.98 -9.52 8.81
N ALA A 191 2.83 -9.52 8.15
CA ALA A 191 2.24 -8.32 7.57
C ALA A 191 0.73 -8.27 7.80
N LEU A 192 0.22 -7.05 7.96
CA LEU A 192 -1.21 -6.74 7.93
C LEU A 192 -1.56 -6.20 6.54
N LEU A 193 -2.65 -6.72 6.01
CA LEU A 193 -3.20 -6.36 4.71
C LEU A 193 -4.62 -5.83 4.92
N TYR A 194 -4.98 -4.80 4.17
CA TYR A 194 -6.31 -4.21 4.27
C TYR A 194 -6.94 -3.99 2.89
N ALA A 195 -8.23 -4.29 2.80
CA ALA A 195 -9.06 -4.06 1.63
C ALA A 195 -10.46 -3.56 2.05
N VAL A 196 -11.11 -2.81 1.17
CA VAL A 196 -12.49 -2.33 1.36
C VAL A 196 -13.26 -2.60 0.07
N ASP A 197 -14.42 -3.24 0.18
CA ASP A 197 -15.28 -3.62 -0.94
C ASP A 197 -14.51 -4.35 -2.06
N ALA A 198 -13.68 -5.32 -1.65
CA ALA A 198 -12.77 -6.09 -2.49
C ALA A 198 -11.73 -5.25 -3.28
N LYS A 199 -11.57 -3.97 -2.94
CA LYS A 199 -10.49 -3.12 -3.45
C LYS A 199 -9.32 -3.12 -2.48
N LEU A 200 -8.12 -3.29 -3.01
CA LEU A 200 -6.89 -3.25 -2.23
C LEU A 200 -6.64 -1.83 -1.68
N LEU A 201 -6.23 -1.73 -0.42
CA LEU A 201 -5.88 -0.45 0.19
C LEU A 201 -4.39 -0.37 0.51
N THR A 202 -3.88 -1.28 1.34
CA THR A 202 -2.51 -1.19 1.83
C THR A 202 -2.01 -2.53 2.39
N ALA A 203 -0.69 -2.61 2.57
CA ALA A 203 0.00 -3.67 3.28
C ALA A 203 1.16 -3.05 4.07
N PHE A 204 1.45 -3.55 5.26
CA PHE A 204 2.60 -3.10 6.05
C PHE A 204 3.04 -4.16 7.07
N PRO A 205 4.30 -4.11 7.55
CA PRO A 205 4.78 -5.02 8.57
C PRO A 205 3.93 -4.92 9.84
N PHE A 206 3.54 -6.05 10.40
CA PHE A 206 2.70 -6.11 11.59
C PHE A 206 3.06 -7.35 12.40
N GLU A 207 3.35 -7.18 13.68
CA GLU A 207 3.69 -8.29 14.56
C GLU A 207 2.43 -9.05 14.95
N ILE A 208 2.35 -10.34 14.60
CA ILE A 208 1.20 -11.18 14.97
C ILE A 208 1.49 -11.82 16.33
N THR A 209 0.84 -11.30 17.37
CA THR A 209 0.77 -11.85 18.73
C THR A 209 -0.68 -11.91 19.21
N ALA A 210 -0.97 -12.72 20.22
CA ALA A 210 -2.29 -12.76 20.86
C ALA A 210 -2.75 -11.36 21.33
N ALA A 211 -1.82 -10.56 21.89
CA ALA A 211 -2.11 -9.19 22.31
C ALA A 211 -2.45 -8.26 21.13
N SER A 212 -1.71 -8.36 20.02
CA SER A 212 -1.98 -7.56 18.82
C SER A 212 -3.34 -7.87 18.19
N ILE A 213 -3.73 -9.16 18.16
CA ILE A 213 -5.02 -9.62 17.64
C ILE A 213 -6.15 -9.18 18.56
N ALA A 214 -6.00 -9.35 19.87
CA ALA A 214 -6.96 -8.85 20.86
C ALA A 214 -7.14 -7.33 20.76
N SER A 215 -6.07 -6.58 20.48
CA SER A 215 -6.16 -5.13 20.24
C SER A 215 -7.02 -4.82 19.01
N LEU A 216 -6.81 -5.51 17.88
CA LEU A 216 -7.64 -5.35 16.68
C LEU A 216 -9.12 -5.67 16.94
N GLN A 217 -9.39 -6.66 17.78
CA GLN A 217 -10.73 -7.13 18.11
C GLN A 217 -11.45 -6.32 19.18
N THR A 218 -10.77 -5.50 19.97
CA THR A 218 -11.38 -4.71 21.06
C THR A 218 -11.73 -3.29 20.64
N GLU A 219 -11.06 -2.73 19.64
CA GLU A 219 -11.42 -1.43 19.09
C GLU A 219 -12.85 -1.43 18.50
N SER A 220 -13.54 -0.29 18.44
CA SER A 220 -14.82 -0.20 17.72
C SER A 220 -14.62 -0.40 16.22
N PRO A 221 -15.56 -1.05 15.50
CA PRO A 221 -15.47 -1.20 14.06
C PRO A 221 -15.41 0.16 13.34
N ARG A 222 -14.43 0.31 12.44
CA ARG A 222 -14.22 1.53 11.67
C ARG A 222 -13.39 1.27 10.42
N LEU A 223 -13.45 2.18 9.46
CA LEU A 223 -12.44 2.23 8.41
C LEU A 223 -11.07 2.61 9.01
N ARG A 224 -10.02 1.95 8.50
CA ARG A 224 -8.65 2.04 9.02
C ARG A 224 -7.66 2.31 7.91
N TYR A 225 -6.44 2.65 8.32
CA TYR A 225 -5.27 2.76 7.46
C TYR A 225 -5.49 3.72 6.29
N ASN A 226 -6.15 4.84 6.61
CA ASN A 226 -6.50 5.95 5.74
C ASN A 226 -7.58 5.63 4.70
N ALA A 227 -8.30 4.51 4.82
CA ALA A 227 -9.34 4.13 3.88
C ALA A 227 -10.49 5.15 3.85
N VAL A 228 -10.97 5.43 2.64
CA VAL A 228 -12.12 6.29 2.36
C VAL A 228 -13.07 5.54 1.43
N VAL A 229 -14.36 5.82 1.57
CA VAL A 229 -15.42 5.33 0.67
C VAL A 229 -16.27 6.52 0.24
N ASP A 230 -16.86 6.44 -0.95
CA ASP A 230 -17.77 7.48 -1.48
C ASP A 230 -19.16 7.48 -0.82
N ALA A 231 -19.39 6.59 0.15
CA ALA A 231 -20.60 6.60 0.95
C ALA A 231 -20.55 7.71 2.01
N PRO A 232 -21.70 8.31 2.39
CA PRO A 232 -21.78 9.13 3.59
C PRO A 232 -21.18 8.33 4.74
N ARG A 233 -20.26 8.92 5.52
CA ARG A 233 -19.53 8.25 6.61
C ARG A 233 -20.50 7.48 7.52
N GLN A 234 -20.74 6.22 7.20
CA GLN A 234 -21.48 5.31 8.03
C GLN A 234 -20.42 4.58 8.86
N PRO A 235 -20.60 4.53 10.19
CA PRO A 235 -19.77 3.67 11.01
C PRO A 235 -19.99 2.22 10.55
N LEU A 236 -18.92 1.43 10.56
CA LEU A 236 -19.07 -0.02 10.50
C LEU A 236 -19.77 -0.44 11.81
N ASP A 237 -20.76 -1.31 11.73
CA ASP A 237 -21.62 -1.68 12.86
C ASP A 237 -21.41 -3.13 13.31
N SER A 238 -20.74 -3.92 12.49
CA SER A 238 -20.54 -5.35 12.70
C SER A 238 -19.09 -5.75 12.51
N ARG A 239 -18.66 -6.76 13.27
CA ARG A 239 -17.36 -7.41 13.15
C ARG A 239 -17.57 -8.92 13.14
N ARG A 240 -16.82 -9.61 12.29
CA ARG A 240 -16.75 -11.07 12.24
C ARG A 240 -15.32 -11.53 12.01
N VAL A 241 -14.80 -12.34 12.90
CA VAL A 241 -13.55 -13.08 12.68
C VAL A 241 -13.90 -14.34 11.89
N LEU A 242 -13.25 -14.53 10.74
CA LEU A 242 -13.50 -15.66 9.84
C LEU A 242 -12.46 -16.78 10.01
N LEU A 243 -11.24 -16.39 10.41
CA LEU A 243 -10.13 -17.29 10.66
C LEU A 243 -9.26 -16.65 11.75
N ASP A 244 -8.90 -17.45 12.73
CA ASP A 244 -7.89 -17.12 13.73
C ASP A 244 -7.12 -18.40 14.06
N ALA A 245 -5.98 -18.57 13.38
CA ALA A 245 -5.10 -19.73 13.59
C ALA A 245 -4.23 -19.58 14.84
N THR A 246 -4.37 -18.46 15.57
CA THR A 246 -3.60 -18.15 16.79
C THR A 246 -4.38 -18.44 18.07
N SER A 247 -5.68 -18.68 17.95
CA SER A 247 -6.51 -19.19 19.04
C SER A 247 -6.03 -20.59 19.40
N ASP A 248 -5.71 -20.84 20.68
CA ASP A 248 -5.48 -22.21 21.15
C ASP A 248 -6.71 -23.05 20.82
N PRO A 249 -6.55 -24.29 20.33
CA PRO A 249 -7.67 -25.20 20.18
C PRO A 249 -8.25 -25.47 21.58
N GLU A 250 -9.50 -25.07 21.81
CA GLU A 250 -10.29 -25.51 22.97
C GLU A 250 -10.38 -27.04 23.07
#